data_AF-W2TSQ2-F1
#
_entry.id   AF-W2TSQ2-F1
#
_cell.length_a   1.000
_cell.length_b   1.000
_cell.length_c   1.000
_cell.angle_alpha   90.00
_cell.angle_beta   90.00
_cell.angle_gamma   90.00
#
_symmetry.space_group_name_H-M   'P 1'
#
loop_
_entity.id
_entity.type
_entity.pdbx_description
1 polymer ?
#
loop_
_entity_poly.entity_id
_entity_poly.type
_entity_poly.pdbx_seq_one_letter_code
_entity_poly.pdbx_strand_id
1 'polypeptide(L)'
;MKKYVRIVPGKIFYASALSLEGCNVTESCWFHPPKCEEDDRSKCISGVRWSMEPDGLKIQLQTYVNDLDLTRPVYAALGFSYNQRMDDDTVVECVQPLHGPGKVQVSFNDETSNNVLPQASSVLLEGGSSALEDGLLTCNMKFMLDNVPFVSNETQFMIHDLESQPYFLLFARGSADPWTLEKDIHSVNDNPQFPWMSQEMMMGYNRKLNDSGGIV
;
A
#
# COMPACT_ATOMS: atom_id res chain seq x y z
N MET A 1 -55.42 16.04 -2.89
CA MET A 1 -54.18 16.62 -3.44
C MET A 1 -53.02 15.70 -3.07
N LYS A 2 -52.42 15.02 -4.06
CA LYS A 2 -51.26 14.14 -3.84
C LYS A 2 -50.02 15.01 -3.64
N LYS A 3 -49.40 14.95 -2.46
CA LYS A 3 -48.09 15.60 -2.23
C LYS A 3 -47.02 14.77 -2.94
N TYR A 4 -46.41 15.35 -3.96
CA TYR A 4 -45.18 14.83 -4.55
C TYR A 4 -44.05 15.03 -3.55
N VAL A 5 -43.45 13.93 -3.08
CA VAL A 5 -42.18 13.95 -2.37
C VAL A 5 -41.09 14.10 -3.43
N ARG A 6 -40.37 15.22 -3.42
CA ARG A 6 -39.12 15.39 -4.17
C ARG A 6 -38.06 14.50 -3.51
N ILE A 7 -37.65 13.45 -4.21
CA ILE A 7 -36.45 12.68 -3.86
C ILE A 7 -35.24 13.54 -4.27
N VAL A 8 -34.47 13.99 -3.29
CA VAL A 8 -33.13 14.53 -3.51
C VAL A 8 -32.20 13.33 -3.72
N PRO A 9 -31.35 13.28 -4.77
CA PRO A 9 -30.48 12.14 -4.99
C PRO A 9 -29.57 11.96 -3.77
N GLY A 10 -29.62 10.78 -3.17
CA GLY A 10 -28.86 10.45 -1.96
C GLY A 10 -27.37 10.55 -2.23
N LYS A 11 -26.66 11.18 -1.30
CA LYS A 11 -25.24 10.90 -1.09
C LYS A 11 -25.12 9.40 -0.82
N ILE A 12 -24.40 8.69 -1.67
CA ILE A 12 -23.92 7.34 -1.34
C ILE A 12 -22.97 7.54 -0.16
N PHE A 13 -23.41 7.18 1.04
CA PHE A 13 -22.53 7.09 2.19
C PHE A 13 -21.85 5.72 2.10
N TYR A 14 -20.57 5.71 1.74
CA TYR A 14 -19.72 4.54 1.91
C TYR A 14 -19.62 4.27 3.42
N ALA A 15 -19.97 3.06 3.88
CA ALA A 15 -19.90 2.74 5.31
C ALA A 15 -18.45 2.60 5.79
N SER A 16 -17.55 2.21 4.87
CA SER A 16 -16.11 2.06 5.12
C SER A 16 -15.32 3.28 4.62
N ALA A 17 -14.60 3.92 5.55
CA ALA A 17 -13.70 5.05 5.30
C ALA A 17 -12.24 4.64 5.50
N LEU A 18 -11.30 5.33 4.83
CA LEU A 18 -9.89 5.26 5.20
C LEU A 18 -9.75 5.64 6.68
N SER A 19 -9.00 4.84 7.43
CA SER A 19 -8.76 5.10 8.84
C SER A 19 -7.52 5.96 8.98
N LEU A 20 -7.67 7.10 9.68
CA LEU A 20 -6.58 7.99 10.05
C LEU A 20 -6.24 7.86 11.56
N GLU A 21 -6.80 6.85 12.21
CA GLU A 21 -6.54 6.60 13.63
C GLU A 21 -5.08 6.19 13.82
N GLY A 22 -4.43 6.70 14.88
CA GLY A 22 -3.02 6.41 15.17
C GLY A 22 -2.01 7.22 14.36
N CYS A 23 -2.43 7.90 13.28
CA CYS A 23 -1.53 8.70 12.47
C CYS A 23 -0.86 9.83 13.25
N ASN A 24 0.46 9.93 13.12
CA ASN A 24 1.33 10.88 13.82
C ASN A 24 1.37 10.72 15.36
N VAL A 25 0.79 9.65 15.91
CA VAL A 25 0.76 9.36 17.36
C VAL A 25 1.32 7.97 17.70
N THR A 26 0.93 6.95 16.95
CA THR A 26 1.45 5.57 17.08
C THR A 26 1.94 4.99 15.75
N GLU A 27 1.56 5.62 14.64
CA GLU A 27 1.86 5.17 13.28
C GLU A 27 2.27 6.36 12.41
N SER A 28 3.20 6.12 11.49
CA SER A 28 3.45 7.01 10.36
C SER A 28 2.36 6.79 9.33
N CYS A 29 1.97 7.86 8.63
CA CYS A 29 0.93 7.79 7.61
C CYS A 29 1.29 8.63 6.39
N TRP A 30 0.82 8.17 5.24
CA TRP A 30 0.99 8.85 3.96
C TRP A 30 -0.26 8.61 3.11
N PHE A 31 -0.97 9.70 2.75
CA PHE A 31 -2.28 9.64 2.09
C PHE A 31 -2.29 10.34 0.73
N HIS A 32 -3.23 9.92 -0.11
CA HIS A 32 -3.33 10.30 -1.51
C HIS A 32 -4.74 10.71 -1.92
N PRO A 33 -4.89 11.74 -2.78
CA PRO A 33 -3.84 12.65 -3.25
C PRO A 33 -3.17 13.43 -2.10
N PRO A 34 -1.96 13.99 -2.30
CA PRO A 34 -1.27 14.71 -1.22
C PRO A 34 -2.17 15.76 -0.55
N LYS A 35 -2.15 15.83 0.79
CA LYS A 35 -2.94 16.75 1.64
C LYS A 35 -4.45 16.50 1.67
N CYS A 36 -4.93 15.38 1.13
CA CYS A 36 -6.35 15.03 1.21
C CYS A 36 -6.84 14.95 2.67
N GLU A 37 -5.96 14.60 3.61
CA GLU A 37 -6.24 14.47 5.03
C GLU A 37 -6.45 15.81 5.76
N GLU A 38 -5.85 16.88 5.23
CA GLU A 38 -5.95 18.26 5.76
C GLU A 38 -7.16 18.99 5.16
N ASP A 39 -7.37 18.86 3.85
CA ASP A 39 -8.35 19.64 3.10
C ASP A 39 -9.77 19.08 3.23
N ASP A 40 -9.92 17.78 3.01
CA ASP A 40 -11.19 17.06 3.07
C ASP A 40 -10.91 15.56 3.02
N ARG A 41 -10.89 14.91 4.19
CA ARG A 41 -10.55 13.48 4.33
C ARG A 41 -11.37 12.57 3.43
N SER A 42 -12.57 12.98 3.03
CA SER A 42 -13.40 12.21 2.09
C SER A 42 -12.85 12.16 0.66
N LYS A 43 -11.85 12.99 0.35
CA LYS A 43 -11.13 13.00 -0.93
C LYS A 43 -9.90 12.10 -0.95
N CYS A 44 -9.53 11.50 0.18
CA CYS A 44 -8.44 10.52 0.17
C CYS A 44 -8.89 9.25 -0.56
N ILE A 45 -8.13 8.88 -1.58
CA ILE A 45 -8.34 7.71 -2.43
C ILE A 45 -7.54 6.52 -1.90
N SER A 46 -6.31 6.78 -1.44
CA SER A 46 -5.40 5.75 -0.98
C SER A 46 -4.58 6.24 0.22
N GLY A 47 -4.00 5.30 0.95
CA GLY A 47 -3.04 5.63 1.98
C GLY A 47 -2.33 4.41 2.53
N VAL A 48 -1.20 4.67 3.16
CA VAL A 48 -0.44 3.70 3.92
C VAL A 48 -0.27 4.19 5.35
N ARG A 49 -0.33 3.23 6.27
CA ARG A 49 0.02 3.41 7.67
C ARG A 49 1.07 2.39 8.04
N TRP A 50 2.08 2.81 8.80
CA TRP A 50 3.12 1.90 9.25
C TRP A 50 3.69 2.25 10.62
N SER A 51 4.15 1.24 11.33
CA SER A 51 4.85 1.38 12.60
C SER A 51 5.99 0.39 12.68
N MET A 52 7.15 0.83 13.19
CA MET A 52 8.28 -0.05 13.46
C MET A 52 8.02 -0.83 14.75
N GLU A 53 8.06 -2.15 14.67
CA GLU A 53 8.08 -3.10 15.79
C GLU A 53 9.52 -3.62 15.98
N PRO A 54 9.85 -4.26 17.12
CA PRO A 54 11.21 -4.73 17.38
C PRO A 54 11.78 -5.71 16.35
N ASP A 55 10.91 -6.47 15.68
CA ASP A 55 11.25 -7.56 14.75
C ASP A 55 10.82 -7.27 13.30
N GLY A 56 10.25 -6.09 13.03
CA GLY A 56 9.81 -5.75 11.70
C GLY A 56 8.90 -4.54 11.56
N LEU A 57 8.34 -4.38 10.37
CA LEU A 57 7.49 -3.26 9.99
C LEU A 57 6.03 -3.72 9.88
N LYS A 58 5.16 -3.19 10.74
CA LYS A 58 3.71 -3.39 10.59
C LYS A 58 3.17 -2.38 9.58
N ILE A 59 2.44 -2.86 8.58
CA ILE A 59 1.98 -2.07 7.44
C ILE A 59 0.49 -2.31 7.21
N GLN A 60 -0.23 -1.22 6.98
CA GLN A 60 -1.58 -1.27 6.42
C GLN A 60 -1.69 -0.41 5.18
N LEU A 61 -2.17 -0.99 4.08
CA LEU A 61 -2.53 -0.29 2.85
C LEU A 61 -4.05 -0.16 2.78
N GLN A 62 -4.55 0.99 2.36
CA GLN A 62 -5.97 1.21 2.08
C GLN A 62 -6.13 1.93 0.75
N THR A 63 -7.09 1.49 -0.07
CA THR A 63 -7.43 2.22 -1.30
C THR A 63 -8.86 1.95 -1.75
N TYR A 64 -9.55 3.01 -2.19
CA TYR A 64 -10.83 2.88 -2.89
C TYR A 64 -10.62 2.35 -4.30
N VAL A 65 -11.35 1.32 -4.70
CA VAL A 65 -11.23 0.64 -6.01
C VAL A 65 -12.46 0.83 -6.90
N ASN A 66 -13.40 1.71 -6.53
CA ASN A 66 -14.68 1.91 -7.23
C ASN A 66 -14.54 2.41 -8.67
N ASP A 67 -13.39 2.99 -9.01
CA ASP A 67 -12.99 3.47 -10.33
C ASP A 67 -12.27 2.38 -11.17
N LEU A 68 -12.06 1.18 -10.63
CA LEU A 68 -11.51 0.02 -11.34
C LEU A 68 -12.63 -0.91 -11.85
N ASP A 69 -12.25 -1.86 -12.71
CA ASP A 69 -13.13 -2.96 -13.10
C ASP A 69 -13.26 -3.98 -11.95
N LEU A 70 -14.32 -3.83 -11.15
CA LEU A 70 -14.63 -4.71 -10.03
C LEU A 70 -15.10 -6.12 -10.45
N THR A 71 -15.20 -6.39 -11.75
CA THR A 71 -15.37 -7.76 -12.27
C THR A 71 -14.04 -8.50 -12.38
N ARG A 72 -12.93 -7.85 -12.00
CA ARG A 72 -11.59 -8.42 -11.93
C ARG A 72 -11.03 -8.33 -10.51
N PRO A 73 -10.06 -9.18 -10.15
CA PRO A 73 -9.26 -8.97 -8.95
C PRO A 73 -8.62 -7.59 -8.93
N VAL A 74 -8.39 -7.05 -7.74
CA VAL A 74 -7.78 -5.73 -7.54
C VAL A 74 -6.59 -5.86 -6.59
N TYR A 75 -5.61 -4.96 -6.72
CA TYR A 75 -4.41 -4.96 -5.90
C TYR A 75 -4.08 -3.58 -5.35
N ALA A 76 -3.28 -3.59 -4.27
CA ALA A 76 -2.54 -2.45 -3.78
C ALA A 76 -1.10 -2.89 -3.46
N ALA A 77 -0.14 -2.04 -3.77
CA ALA A 77 1.29 -2.31 -3.61
C ALA A 77 2.00 -1.08 -3.05
N LEU A 78 2.98 -1.34 -2.19
CA LEU A 78 3.88 -0.35 -1.61
C LEU A 78 5.32 -0.74 -1.91
N GLY A 79 5.98 0.04 -2.77
CA GLY A 79 7.41 -0.06 -3.02
C GLY A 79 8.22 0.80 -2.05
N PHE A 80 9.35 0.25 -1.63
CA PHE A 80 10.39 0.90 -0.85
C PHE A 80 11.57 1.14 -1.78
N SER A 81 11.84 2.40 -2.13
CA SER A 81 12.87 2.76 -3.10
C SER A 81 13.99 3.58 -2.47
N TYR A 82 15.22 3.44 -2.96
CA TYR A 82 16.30 4.36 -2.60
C TYR A 82 16.28 5.66 -3.39
N ASN A 83 15.40 5.78 -4.39
CA ASN A 83 15.29 6.98 -5.20
C ASN A 83 13.83 7.28 -5.61
N GLN A 84 13.61 8.34 -6.38
CA GLN A 84 12.28 8.75 -6.84
C GLN A 84 11.94 8.16 -8.23
N ARG A 85 12.13 6.85 -8.38
CA ARG A 85 11.80 6.10 -9.60
C ARG A 85 11.26 4.74 -9.20
N MET A 86 10.40 4.19 -10.06
CA MET A 86 9.94 2.81 -9.93
C MET A 86 10.95 1.90 -10.62
N ASP A 87 12.12 1.72 -10.02
CA ASP A 87 13.22 0.91 -10.55
C ASP A 87 13.42 -0.36 -9.73
N ASP A 88 14.58 -0.53 -9.10
CA ASP A 88 14.92 -1.70 -8.30
C ASP A 88 14.33 -1.51 -6.90
N ASP A 89 13.09 -1.99 -6.68
CA ASP A 89 12.35 -1.73 -5.45
C ASP A 89 11.88 -3.00 -4.76
N THR A 90 12.09 -3.06 -3.43
CA THR A 90 11.38 -4.03 -2.59
C THR A 90 9.92 -3.62 -2.48
N VAL A 91 9.01 -4.52 -2.80
CA VAL A 91 7.58 -4.24 -2.79
C VAL A 91 6.87 -5.18 -1.83
N VAL A 92 5.96 -4.64 -1.02
CA VAL A 92 4.94 -5.42 -0.33
C VAL A 92 3.58 -5.12 -0.93
N GLU A 93 2.78 -6.15 -1.14
CA GLU A 93 1.55 -6.01 -1.90
C GLU A 93 0.47 -6.98 -1.46
N CYS A 94 -0.74 -6.68 -1.90
CA CYS A 94 -1.87 -7.58 -1.76
C CYS A 94 -2.70 -7.64 -3.04
N VAL A 95 -3.31 -8.80 -3.28
CA VAL A 95 -4.28 -9.00 -4.35
C VAL A 95 -5.55 -9.61 -3.76
N GLN A 96 -6.68 -8.97 -4.01
CA GLN A 96 -8.00 -9.47 -3.64
C GLN A 96 -8.66 -10.13 -4.86
N PRO A 97 -8.80 -11.47 -4.88
CA PRO A 97 -9.57 -12.14 -5.92
C PRO A 97 -11.07 -11.85 -5.76
N LEU A 98 -11.83 -12.09 -6.84
CA LEU A 98 -13.29 -12.02 -6.84
C LEU A 98 -13.93 -13.00 -5.85
N HIS A 99 -13.29 -14.14 -5.67
CA HIS A 99 -13.75 -15.22 -4.82
C HIS A 99 -12.58 -15.78 -4.02
N GLY A 100 -12.80 -15.99 -2.73
CA GLY A 100 -11.80 -16.57 -1.84
C GLY A 100 -10.93 -15.54 -1.12
N PRO A 101 -9.94 -16.02 -0.35
CA PRO A 101 -9.08 -15.16 0.45
C PRO A 101 -8.12 -14.36 -0.43
N GLY A 102 -7.87 -13.11 -0.06
CA GLY A 102 -6.81 -12.32 -0.66
C GLY A 102 -5.42 -12.85 -0.31
N LYS A 103 -4.43 -12.45 -1.10
CA LYS A 103 -3.02 -12.81 -0.92
C LYS A 103 -2.23 -11.58 -0.54
N VAL A 104 -1.28 -11.73 0.38
CA VAL A 104 -0.25 -10.73 0.68
C VAL A 104 1.10 -11.32 0.31
N GLN A 105 1.93 -10.55 -0.38
CA GLN A 105 3.16 -11.04 -0.99
C GLN A 105 4.27 -9.99 -0.89
N VAL A 106 5.51 -10.47 -0.91
CA VAL A 106 6.70 -9.67 -1.16
C VAL A 106 7.07 -9.88 -2.62
N SER A 107 7.35 -8.79 -3.32
CA SER A 107 7.78 -8.79 -4.72
C SER A 107 8.95 -7.84 -4.91
N PHE A 108 9.57 -7.92 -6.09
CA PHE A 108 10.63 -7.01 -6.50
C PHE A 108 10.25 -6.40 -7.84
N ASN A 109 10.27 -5.07 -7.88
CA ASN A 109 10.19 -4.32 -9.13
C ASN A 109 11.61 -4.19 -9.68
N ASP A 110 11.80 -4.49 -10.96
CA ASP A 110 13.10 -4.43 -11.65
C ASP A 110 13.11 -3.35 -12.75
N GLU A 111 12.42 -2.23 -12.50
CA GLU A 111 12.05 -1.20 -13.48
C GLU A 111 10.99 -1.63 -14.51
N THR A 112 11.00 -2.88 -14.95
CA THR A 112 10.17 -3.35 -16.07
C THR A 112 8.97 -4.18 -15.65
N SER A 113 9.10 -4.91 -14.54
CA SER A 113 8.12 -5.86 -14.05
C SER A 113 8.20 -6.00 -12.54
N ASN A 114 7.07 -6.33 -11.91
CA ASN A 114 7.00 -6.57 -10.47
C ASN A 114 6.77 -8.06 -10.18
N ASN A 115 7.85 -8.78 -9.90
CA ASN A 115 7.87 -10.23 -9.74
C ASN A 115 7.69 -10.64 -8.28
N VAL A 116 6.69 -11.48 -8.00
CA VAL A 116 6.52 -12.07 -6.67
C VAL A 116 7.75 -12.91 -6.31
N LEU A 117 8.20 -12.79 -5.05
CA LEU A 117 9.27 -13.58 -4.46
C LEU A 117 8.64 -14.60 -3.47
N PRO A 118 8.33 -15.84 -3.88
CA PRO A 118 7.59 -16.77 -3.02
C PRO A 118 8.34 -17.16 -1.75
N GLN A 119 9.66 -17.34 -1.85
CA GLN A 119 10.50 -17.68 -0.70
C GLN A 119 10.57 -16.51 0.29
N ALA A 120 10.83 -15.30 -0.19
CA ALA A 120 10.81 -14.09 0.64
C ALA A 120 9.44 -13.86 1.28
N SER A 121 8.35 -14.06 0.53
CA SER A 121 6.98 -13.96 1.06
C SER A 121 6.75 -14.94 2.21
N SER A 122 7.26 -16.17 2.13
CA SER A 122 7.11 -17.18 3.18
C SER A 122 7.94 -16.91 4.44
N VAL A 123 9.04 -16.16 4.30
CA VAL A 123 10.02 -15.91 5.36
C VAL A 123 9.79 -14.56 6.04
N LEU A 124 9.44 -13.55 5.25
CA LEU A 124 9.38 -12.16 5.69
C LEU A 124 7.97 -11.69 6.02
N LEU A 125 6.92 -12.45 5.72
CA LEU A 125 5.55 -12.05 6.08
C LEU A 125 5.07 -12.84 7.29
N GLU A 126 4.76 -12.11 8.36
CA GLU A 126 3.98 -12.65 9.48
C GLU A 126 2.54 -12.19 9.36
N GLY A 127 1.63 -13.17 9.35
CA GLY A 127 0.21 -12.90 9.07
C GLY A 127 0.02 -12.36 7.66
N GLY A 128 -0.99 -11.52 7.48
CA GLY A 128 -1.39 -11.04 6.17
C GLY A 128 -2.89 -11.18 5.98
N SER A 129 -3.56 -10.08 5.66
CA SER A 129 -4.95 -10.12 5.23
C SER A 129 -5.19 -9.09 4.15
N SER A 130 -6.13 -9.42 3.26
CA SER A 130 -6.71 -8.50 2.31
C SER A 130 -8.22 -8.66 2.40
N ALA A 131 -8.92 -7.53 2.43
CA ALA A 131 -10.37 -7.48 2.45
C ALA A 131 -10.85 -6.33 1.56
N LEU A 132 -11.90 -6.59 0.79
CA LEU A 132 -12.60 -5.58 0.00
C LEU A 132 -14.02 -5.43 0.56
N GLU A 133 -14.29 -4.28 1.17
CA GLU A 133 -15.59 -3.95 1.76
C GLU A 133 -16.03 -2.57 1.29
N ASP A 134 -17.23 -2.48 0.72
CA ASP A 134 -17.81 -1.23 0.18
C ASP A 134 -16.88 -0.45 -0.77
N GLY A 135 -16.09 -1.17 -1.57
CA GLY A 135 -15.13 -0.58 -2.50
C GLY A 135 -13.81 -0.12 -1.88
N LEU A 136 -13.61 -0.32 -0.58
CA LEU A 136 -12.33 -0.08 0.10
C LEU A 136 -11.55 -1.39 0.19
N LEU A 137 -10.44 -1.48 -0.55
CA LEU A 137 -9.45 -2.53 -0.36
C LEU A 137 -8.57 -2.17 0.85
N THR A 138 -8.50 -3.05 1.84
CA THR A 138 -7.63 -2.92 3.01
C THR A 138 -6.71 -4.12 3.09
N CYS A 139 -5.41 -3.88 3.23
CA CYS A 139 -4.39 -4.91 3.32
C CYS A 139 -3.54 -4.70 4.56
N ASN A 140 -3.43 -5.73 5.39
CA ASN A 140 -2.63 -5.71 6.61
C ASN A 140 -1.51 -6.73 6.48
N MET A 141 -0.31 -6.38 6.93
CA MET A 141 0.84 -7.27 6.92
C MET A 141 1.88 -6.83 7.94
N LYS A 142 2.73 -7.76 8.35
CA LYS A 142 3.95 -7.48 9.10
C LYS A 142 5.14 -8.01 8.33
N PHE A 143 6.08 -7.12 8.03
CA PHE A 143 7.29 -7.42 7.28
C PHE A 143 8.46 -7.64 8.25
N MET A 144 8.84 -8.90 8.45
CA MET A 144 9.80 -9.38 9.44
C MET A 144 11.24 -9.10 8.98
N LEU A 145 11.80 -7.96 9.38
CA LEU A 145 13.11 -7.49 8.93
C LEU A 145 14.26 -8.35 9.51
N ASP A 146 14.09 -8.88 10.72
CA ASP A 146 15.03 -9.83 11.34
C ASP A 146 15.18 -11.13 10.54
N ASN A 147 14.22 -11.45 9.67
CA ASN A 147 14.23 -12.66 8.86
C ASN A 147 14.93 -12.49 7.50
N VAL A 148 15.40 -11.30 7.14
CA VAL A 148 16.13 -11.05 5.88
C VAL A 148 17.33 -12.00 5.69
N PRO A 149 18.14 -12.34 6.72
CA PRO A 149 19.20 -13.34 6.61
C PRO A 149 18.74 -14.75 6.20
N PHE A 150 17.45 -15.08 6.33
CA PHE A 150 16.87 -16.37 5.94
C PHE A 150 16.27 -16.37 4.53
N VAL A 151 16.25 -15.23 3.84
CA VAL A 151 15.92 -15.15 2.41
C VAL A 151 17.03 -15.84 1.61
N SER A 152 16.68 -16.48 0.49
CA SER A 152 17.70 -17.12 -0.35
C SER A 152 18.74 -16.11 -0.81
N ASN A 153 20.01 -16.51 -0.85
CA ASN A 153 21.11 -15.64 -1.29
C ASN A 153 20.88 -15.05 -2.69
N GLU A 154 20.16 -15.79 -3.55
CA GLU A 154 19.85 -15.36 -4.92
C GLU A 154 18.87 -14.19 -4.99
N THR A 155 18.02 -13.99 -3.98
CA THR A 155 17.02 -12.90 -3.96
C THR A 155 17.20 -11.97 -2.77
N GLN A 156 18.16 -12.21 -1.89
CA GLN A 156 18.38 -11.37 -0.71
C GLN A 156 18.71 -9.91 -1.08
N PHE A 157 19.42 -9.69 -2.19
CA PHE A 157 19.72 -8.33 -2.67
C PHE A 157 18.47 -7.54 -3.12
N MET A 158 17.35 -8.22 -3.38
CA MET A 158 16.07 -7.62 -3.76
C MET A 158 15.30 -7.08 -2.55
N ILE A 159 15.81 -7.31 -1.33
CA ILE A 159 15.22 -6.86 -0.08
C ILE A 159 16.05 -5.70 0.49
N HIS A 160 15.49 -4.50 0.44
CA HIS A 160 16.10 -3.28 0.94
C HIS A 160 16.19 -3.27 2.46
N ASP A 161 17.24 -2.63 2.97
CA ASP A 161 17.45 -2.43 4.41
C ASP A 161 16.60 -1.26 4.89
N LEU A 162 15.38 -1.59 5.33
CA LEU A 162 14.41 -0.63 5.83
C LEU A 162 14.68 -0.18 7.28
N GLU A 163 15.68 -0.75 7.96
CA GLU A 163 16.04 -0.40 9.33
C GLU A 163 17.16 0.63 9.42
N SER A 164 18.14 0.54 8.51
CA SER A 164 19.34 1.37 8.56
C SER A 164 19.27 2.60 7.66
N GLN A 165 18.40 2.61 6.65
CA GLN A 165 18.38 3.67 5.65
C GLN A 165 16.96 4.18 5.36
N PRO A 166 16.81 5.49 5.10
CA PRO A 166 15.54 6.06 4.69
C PRO A 166 15.23 5.69 3.24
N TYR A 167 13.94 5.62 2.91
CA TYR A 167 13.44 5.17 1.61
C TYR A 167 12.30 6.04 1.09
N PHE A 168 12.18 6.20 -0.21
CA PHE A 168 10.96 6.71 -0.82
C PHE A 168 9.88 5.63 -0.80
N LEU A 169 8.64 6.06 -0.65
CA LEU A 169 7.47 5.21 -0.77
C LEU A 169 6.86 5.36 -2.16
N LEU A 170 6.46 4.23 -2.75
CA LEU A 170 5.80 4.13 -4.04
C LEU A 170 4.48 3.40 -3.86
N PHE A 171 3.35 4.09 -4.02
CA PHE A 171 2.03 3.47 -3.87
C PHE A 171 1.40 3.22 -5.24
N ALA A 172 1.11 1.97 -5.56
CA ALA A 172 0.43 1.57 -6.77
C ALA A 172 -0.85 0.77 -6.46
N ARG A 173 -1.82 0.87 -7.37
CA ARG A 173 -3.11 0.16 -7.31
C ARG A 173 -3.58 -0.15 -8.73
N GLY A 174 -4.37 -1.21 -8.87
CA GLY A 174 -4.90 -1.59 -10.18
C GLY A 174 -5.68 -2.89 -10.18
N SER A 175 -6.00 -3.37 -11.37
CA SER A 175 -6.61 -4.69 -11.59
C SER A 175 -5.53 -5.78 -11.70
N ALA A 176 -5.92 -7.04 -11.51
CA ALA A 176 -5.07 -8.19 -11.79
C ALA A 176 -5.80 -9.20 -12.71
N ASP A 177 -5.05 -10.13 -13.26
CA ASP A 177 -5.59 -11.22 -14.07
C ASP A 177 -6.53 -12.11 -13.23
N PRO A 178 -7.76 -12.39 -13.70
CA PRO A 178 -8.73 -13.20 -12.97
C PRO A 178 -8.31 -14.63 -12.62
N TRP A 179 -7.32 -15.20 -13.33
CA TRP A 179 -6.91 -16.60 -13.19
C TRP A 179 -5.56 -16.74 -12.49
N THR A 180 -4.57 -15.97 -12.92
CA THR A 180 -3.19 -16.03 -12.38
C THR A 180 -3.00 -15.12 -11.18
N LEU A 181 -3.84 -14.09 -11.02
CA LEU A 181 -3.67 -12.98 -10.07
C LEU A 181 -2.42 -12.14 -10.35
N GLU A 182 -1.84 -12.25 -11.54
CA GLU A 182 -0.76 -11.39 -12.00
C GLU A 182 -1.30 -9.96 -12.17
N LYS A 183 -0.59 -8.98 -11.62
CA LYS A 183 -1.06 -7.59 -11.58
C LYS A 183 -0.92 -6.98 -12.96
N ASP A 184 -1.94 -6.24 -13.38
CA ASP A 184 -1.78 -5.35 -14.52
C ASP A 184 -0.80 -4.23 -14.13
N ILE A 185 -0.10 -3.70 -15.14
CA ILE A 185 0.63 -2.45 -14.96
C ILE A 185 -0.32 -1.38 -14.45
N HIS A 186 0.11 -0.63 -13.42
CA HIS A 186 -0.63 0.54 -12.95
C HIS A 186 -0.79 1.56 -14.08
N SER A 187 -1.62 2.58 -13.88
CA SER A 187 -1.79 3.59 -14.93
C SER A 187 -0.46 4.33 -15.20
N VAL A 188 -0.13 4.50 -16.47
CA VAL A 188 1.00 5.33 -16.94
C VAL A 188 0.56 6.70 -17.45
N ASN A 189 -0.75 6.95 -17.42
CA ASN A 189 -1.34 8.23 -17.76
C ASN A 189 -1.56 9.05 -16.48
N ASP A 190 -1.40 10.37 -16.57
CA ASP A 190 -1.65 11.29 -15.46
C ASP A 190 -3.16 11.33 -15.12
N ASN A 191 -3.58 10.45 -14.21
CA ASN A 191 -4.95 10.28 -13.73
C ASN A 191 -4.95 9.73 -12.30
N PRO A 192 -6.12 9.58 -11.63
CA PRO A 192 -6.18 9.12 -10.24
C PRO A 192 -5.65 7.71 -9.94
N GLN A 193 -5.34 6.90 -10.96
CA GLN A 193 -4.73 5.58 -10.86
C GLN A 193 -3.23 5.59 -11.16
N PHE A 194 -2.65 6.75 -11.49
CA PHE A 194 -1.21 6.93 -11.59
C PHE A 194 -0.58 6.71 -10.19
N PRO A 195 0.55 5.99 -10.10
CA PRO A 195 1.17 5.70 -8.81
C PRO A 195 1.64 6.97 -8.13
N TRP A 196 1.58 6.96 -6.81
CA TRP A 196 2.09 8.06 -6.00
C TRP A 196 3.49 7.75 -5.50
N MET A 197 4.27 8.81 -5.33
CA MET A 197 5.65 8.73 -4.86
C MET A 197 5.89 9.80 -3.81
N SER A 198 6.54 9.42 -2.71
CA SER A 198 6.82 10.37 -1.64
C SER A 198 7.85 11.41 -2.11
N GLN A 199 7.65 12.66 -1.68
CA GLN A 199 8.57 13.75 -2.02
C GLN A 199 9.84 13.71 -1.15
N GLU A 200 9.74 13.07 0.01
CA GLU A 200 10.80 12.92 0.99
C GLU A 200 10.98 11.43 1.30
N MET A 201 12.19 11.08 1.70
CA MET A 201 12.44 9.74 2.20
C MET A 201 11.84 9.59 3.60
N MET A 202 11.30 8.42 3.86
CA MET A 202 10.63 8.03 5.08
C MET A 202 11.51 7.09 5.89
N MET A 203 11.37 7.14 7.21
CA MET A 203 11.92 6.16 8.15
C MET A 203 10.78 5.44 8.87
N GLY A 204 11.09 4.33 9.53
CA GLY A 204 10.19 3.72 10.51
C GLY A 204 9.75 4.73 11.57
N TYR A 205 8.46 4.71 11.95
CA TYR A 205 7.77 5.69 12.81
C TYR A 205 8.57 6.18 14.05
N ASN A 206 9.40 5.30 14.64
CA ASN A 206 10.17 5.60 15.84
C ASN A 206 11.52 6.31 15.60
N ARG A 207 11.91 6.59 14.35
CA ARG A 207 13.13 7.32 13.99
C ARG A 207 12.78 8.46 13.05
N LYS A 208 12.05 9.48 13.52
CA LYS A 208 11.95 10.73 12.74
C LYS A 208 13.35 11.33 12.62
N LEU A 209 13.81 11.54 11.39
CA LEU A 209 14.96 12.40 11.14
C LEU A 209 14.59 13.79 11.66
N ASN A 210 15.40 14.34 12.56
CA ASN A 210 15.33 15.77 12.83
C ASN A 210 15.83 16.52 11.58
N ASP A 211 15.48 17.81 11.43
CA ASP A 211 15.86 18.65 10.27
C ASP A 211 17.39 18.74 10.02
N SER A 212 18.19 18.19 10.93
CA SER A 212 19.65 18.03 10.85
C SER A 212 20.14 16.66 10.37
N GLY A 213 19.26 15.73 9.98
CA GLY A 213 19.64 14.39 9.50
C GLY A 213 20.15 13.43 10.59
N GLY A 214 19.89 13.75 11.86
CA GLY A 214 20.21 12.90 13.00
C GLY A 214 19.04 12.00 13.38
N ILE A 215 19.36 10.75 13.71
CA ILE A 215 18.42 9.77 14.29
C ILE A 215 18.15 10.17 15.75
N VAL A 216 16.88 10.30 16.13
CA VAL A 216 16.44 10.42 17.54
C VAL A 216 16.16 9.02 18.09
#